data_AF-A0A1A9HWY8-F1
#
_entry.id   AF-A0A1A9HWY8-F1
#
_cell.length_a   1.000
_cell.length_b   1.000
_cell.length_c   1.000
_cell.angle_alpha   90.00
_cell.angle_beta   90.00
_cell.angle_gamma   90.00
#
_symmetry.space_group_name_H-M   'P 1'
#
loop_
_entity.id
_entity.type
_entity.pdbx_description
1 polymer ?
#
loop_
_entity_poly.entity_id
_entity_poly.type
_entity_poly.pdbx_seq_one_letter_code
_entity_poly.pdbx_strand_id
1 'polypeptide(L)'
;MDIPAFPNGFDSWHKTHFEVVEALCYLRDLEETRQTKNFAEMLNRSATEDLYQLAKTLTDRFEEQARELPRTRTLFEEIEDFVAGEIKQKAQ
;
A
#
# COMPACT_ATOMS: atom_id res chain seq x y z
N MET A 1 -19.15 -1.06 -6.26
CA MET A 1 -19.28 0.36 -6.64
C MET A 1 -17.96 0.75 -7.28
N ASP A 2 -17.99 1.44 -8.42
CA ASP A 2 -16.75 1.97 -9.00
C ASP A 2 -16.27 3.12 -8.12
N ILE A 3 -15.06 2.98 -7.56
CA ILE A 3 -14.41 4.04 -6.80
C ILE A 3 -14.03 5.14 -7.81
N PRO A 4 -14.44 6.40 -7.61
CA PRO A 4 -14.09 7.46 -8.54
C PRO A 4 -12.56 7.65 -8.57
N ALA A 5 -12.00 7.86 -9.77
CA ALA A 5 -10.59 8.20 -9.90
C ALA A 5 -10.30 9.49 -9.12
N PHE A 6 -9.30 9.43 -8.24
CA PHE A 6 -8.88 10.55 -7.38
C PHE A 6 -10.01 11.09 -6.47
N PRO A 7 -10.50 10.29 -5.50
CA PRO A 7 -11.71 10.62 -4.72
C PRO A 7 -11.62 11.96 -3.97
N ASN A 8 -10.41 12.35 -3.56
CA ASN A 8 -10.12 13.60 -2.85
C ASN A 8 -9.17 14.52 -3.66
N GLY A 9 -9.10 14.33 -4.98
CA GLY A 9 -8.24 15.09 -5.90
C GLY A 9 -6.88 14.44 -6.16
N PHE A 10 -6.27 14.80 -7.29
CA PHE A 10 -5.03 14.19 -7.79
C PHE A 10 -3.85 14.36 -6.82
N ASP A 11 -3.67 15.55 -6.24
CA ASP A 11 -2.56 15.82 -5.32
C ASP A 11 -2.69 15.03 -4.01
N SER A 12 -3.91 14.84 -3.49
CA SER A 12 -4.16 14.00 -2.32
C SER A 12 -3.81 12.55 -2.65
N TRP A 13 -4.38 12.06 -3.74
CA TRP A 13 -4.18 10.69 -4.19
C TRP A 13 -2.71 10.37 -4.44
N HIS A 14 -1.96 11.30 -5.08
CA HIS A 14 -0.55 11.10 -5.37
C HIS A 14 0.29 11.02 -4.08
N LYS A 15 -0.05 11.81 -3.05
CA LYS A 15 0.58 11.69 -1.72
C LYS A 15 0.24 10.36 -1.09
N THR A 16 -1.03 9.98 -1.03
CA THR A 16 -1.46 8.69 -0.49
C THR A 16 -0.80 7.52 -1.23
N HIS A 17 -0.69 7.60 -2.56
CA HIS A 17 -0.07 6.56 -3.38
C HIS A 17 1.41 6.38 -3.05
N PHE A 18 2.14 7.49 -2.87
CA PHE A 18 3.54 7.46 -2.45
C PHE A 18 3.71 6.71 -1.12
N GLU A 19 2.91 7.08 -0.12
CA GLU A 19 2.95 6.46 1.22
C GLU A 19 2.54 4.98 1.17
N VAL A 20 1.54 4.61 0.36
CA VAL A 20 1.13 3.21 0.15
C VAL A 20 2.27 2.38 -0.44
N VAL A 21 2.98 2.91 -1.44
CA VAL A 21 4.13 2.22 -2.05
C VAL A 21 5.27 2.08 -1.04
N GLU A 22 5.51 3.09 -0.21
CA GLU A 22 6.50 3.02 0.87
C GLU A 22 6.15 1.92 1.88
N ALA A 23 4.90 1.87 2.35
CA ALA A 23 4.43 0.84 3.27
C ALA A 23 4.57 -0.58 2.67
N LEU A 24 4.24 -0.74 1.38
CA LEU A 24 4.43 -2.03 0.69
C LEU A 24 5.91 -2.43 0.60
N CYS A 25 6.82 -1.47 0.32
CA CYS A 25 8.25 -1.74 0.31
C CYS A 25 8.75 -2.16 1.70
N TYR A 26 8.33 -1.45 2.75
CA TYR A 26 8.68 -1.76 4.12
C TYR A 26 8.20 -3.17 4.54
N LEU A 27 6.94 -3.50 4.26
CA LEU A 27 6.38 -4.82 4.58
C LEU A 27 7.07 -5.95 3.80
N ARG A 28 7.38 -5.72 2.51
CA ARG A 28 8.16 -6.68 1.72
C ARG A 28 9.52 -6.92 2.37
N ASP A 29 10.24 -5.88 2.75
CA ASP A 29 11.57 -6.01 3.35
C ASP A 29 11.50 -6.78 4.69
N LEU A 30 10.46 -6.55 5.50
CA LEU A 30 10.20 -7.35 6.71
C LEU A 30 9.93 -8.83 6.39
N GLU A 31 9.22 -9.14 5.32
CA GLU A 31 8.98 -10.52 4.89
C GLU A 31 10.25 -11.18 4.32
N GLU A 32 11.05 -10.44 3.55
CA GLU A 32 12.33 -10.93 3.02
C GLU A 32 13.29 -11.34 4.13
N THR A 33 13.35 -10.60 5.24
CA THR A 33 14.20 -10.97 6.39
C THR A 33 13.78 -12.29 7.05
N ARG A 34 12.56 -12.78 6.79
CA ARG A 34 12.01 -14.03 7.37
C ARG A 34 12.14 -15.24 6.46
N GLN A 35 12.46 -15.06 5.18
CA GLN A 35 12.49 -16.15 4.19
C GLN A 35 13.92 -16.42 3.70
N THR A 36 14.36 -17.69 3.71
CA THR A 36 15.58 -18.11 3.03
C THR A 36 15.31 -18.21 1.52
N LYS A 37 15.62 -17.13 0.79
CA LYS A 37 15.54 -17.07 -0.68
C LYS A 37 16.84 -17.58 -1.32
N ASN A 38 16.76 -18.12 -2.53
CA ASN A 38 17.96 -18.40 -3.32
C ASN A 38 18.54 -17.09 -3.91
N PHE A 39 19.81 -17.13 -4.33
CA PHE A 39 20.52 -15.93 -4.81
C PHE A 39 19.84 -15.23 -5.99
N ALA A 40 19.20 -15.99 -6.89
CA ALA A 40 18.50 -15.42 -8.05
C ALA A 40 17.22 -14.66 -7.64
N GLU A 41 16.50 -15.19 -6.64
CA GLU A 41 15.32 -14.54 -6.05
C GLU A 41 15.67 -13.28 -5.27
N MET A 42 16.82 -13.25 -4.59
CA MET A 42 17.32 -12.04 -3.90
C MET A 42 17.66 -10.91 -4.86
N LEU A 43 18.10 -11.24 -6.09
CA LEU A 43 18.45 -10.25 -7.10
C LEU A 43 17.23 -9.66 -7.82
N ASN A 44 16.12 -10.41 -7.91
CA ASN A 44 14.91 -9.93 -8.58
C ASN A 44 14.06 -9.05 -7.64
N ARG A 45 14.45 -7.78 -7.51
CA ARG A 45 13.74 -6.74 -6.74
C ARG A 45 12.84 -5.85 -7.59
N SER A 46 12.48 -6.30 -8.78
CA SER A 46 11.70 -5.52 -9.74
C SER A 46 10.25 -5.35 -9.25
N ALA A 47 9.66 -4.18 -9.47
CA ALA A 47 8.23 -4.02 -9.32
C ALA A 47 7.50 -4.89 -10.36
N THR A 48 6.42 -5.56 -9.96
CA THR A 48 5.56 -6.32 -10.86
C THR A 48 4.30 -5.52 -11.20
N GLU A 49 3.66 -5.84 -12.32
CA GLU A 49 2.34 -5.26 -12.66
C GLU A 49 1.31 -5.51 -11.55
N ASP A 50 1.35 -6.70 -10.92
CA ASP A 50 0.48 -7.02 -9.78
C ASP A 50 0.70 -6.09 -8.59
N LEU A 51 1.96 -5.73 -8.29
CA LEU A 51 2.30 -4.79 -7.23
C LEU A 51 1.78 -3.38 -7.54
N TYR A 52 1.87 -2.97 -8.81
CA TYR A 52 1.31 -1.70 -9.27
C TYR A 52 -0.22 -1.66 -9.09
N GLN A 53 -0.93 -2.69 -9.55
CA GLN A 53 -2.39 -2.78 -9.40
C GLN A 53 -2.80 -2.84 -7.92
N LEU A 54 -2.02 -3.52 -7.07
CA LEU A 54 -2.24 -3.57 -5.64
C LEU A 54 -2.11 -2.18 -5.00
N ALA A 55 -1.00 -1.47 -5.25
CA ALA A 55 -0.77 -0.14 -4.72
C ALA A 55 -1.87 0.84 -5.14
N LYS A 56 -2.28 0.80 -6.41
CA LYS A 56 -3.37 1.62 -6.94
C LYS A 56 -4.69 1.33 -6.22
N THR A 57 -5.07 0.05 -6.10
CA THR A 57 -6.31 -0.38 -5.44
C THR A 57 -6.36 0.03 -3.97
N LEU A 58 -5.24 -0.14 -3.25
CA LEU A 58 -5.15 0.26 -1.84
C LEU A 58 -5.25 1.79 -1.68
N THR A 59 -4.63 2.55 -2.58
CA THR A 59 -4.73 4.01 -2.60
C THR A 59 -6.18 4.47 -2.78
N ASP A 60 -6.87 3.93 -3.80
CA ASP A 60 -8.27 4.27 -4.09
C ASP A 60 -9.17 3.97 -2.88
N ARG A 61 -8.97 2.81 -2.23
CA ARG A 61 -9.74 2.41 -1.04
C ARG A 61 -9.45 3.27 0.17
N PHE A 62 -8.19 3.61 0.43
CA PHE A 62 -7.83 4.48 1.54
C PHE A 62 -8.43 5.88 1.35
N GLU A 63 -8.32 6.46 0.16
CA GLU A 63 -8.90 7.77 -0.17
C GLU A 63 -10.43 7.79 -0.04
N GLU A 64 -11.12 6.70 -0.41
CA GLU A 64 -12.56 6.55 -0.19
C GLU A 64 -12.92 6.55 1.30
N GLN A 65 -12.19 5.80 2.13
CA GLN A 65 -12.43 5.69 3.58
C GLN A 65 -12.03 6.95 4.35
N ALA A 66 -10.96 7.62 3.93
CA ALA A 66 -10.41 8.78 4.61
C ALA A 66 -11.22 10.07 4.39
N ARG A 67 -12.21 10.07 3.48
CA ARG A 67 -13.04 11.23 3.17
C ARG A 67 -13.82 11.78 4.37
N GLU A 68 -14.09 10.95 5.38
CA GLU A 68 -15.02 11.30 6.48
C GLU A 68 -14.39 11.29 7.89
N LEU A 69 -13.07 11.08 8.02
CA LEU A 69 -12.44 10.86 9.33
C LEU A 69 -11.45 11.98 9.72
N PRO A 70 -11.57 12.54 10.95
CA PRO A 70 -10.53 13.41 11.50
C PRO A 70 -9.26 12.59 11.78
N ARG A 71 -8.13 12.98 11.19
CA ARG A 71 -6.84 12.33 11.39
C ARG A 71 -6.31 12.63 12.79
N THR A 72 -5.97 11.58 13.54
CA THR A 72 -5.38 11.69 14.89
C THR A 72 -3.90 11.29 14.92
N ARG A 73 -3.42 10.69 13.83
CA ARG A 73 -2.05 10.20 13.62
C ARG A 73 -1.46 10.77 12.33
N THR A 74 -0.20 10.46 12.03
CA THR A 74 0.41 10.85 10.77
C THR A 74 -0.18 10.07 9.59
N LEU A 75 -0.12 10.64 8.38
CA LEU A 75 -0.63 9.98 7.17
C LEU A 75 0.04 8.62 6.92
N PHE A 76 1.35 8.54 7.15
CA PHE A 76 2.11 7.29 6.99
C PHE A 76 1.64 6.22 7.98
N GLU A 77 1.51 6.52 9.27
CA GLU A 77 1.06 5.55 10.28
C GLU A 77 -0.35 5.01 9.98
N GLU A 78 -1.27 5.87 9.54
CA GLU A 78 -2.62 5.45 9.15
C GLU A 78 -2.60 4.53 7.92
N ILE A 79 -1.72 4.81 6.95
CA ILE A 79 -1.56 3.99 5.74
C ILE A 79 -0.84 2.68 6.02
N GLU A 80 0.19 2.68 6.86
CA GLU A 80 0.92 1.48 7.26
C GLU A 80 -0.03 0.48 7.94
N ASP A 81 -0.80 0.93 8.92
CA ASP A 81 -1.80 0.11 9.63
C ASP A 81 -2.85 -0.44 8.64
N PHE A 82 -3.33 0.40 7.72
CA PHE A 82 -4.31 0.02 6.70
C PHE A 82 -3.76 -1.05 5.75
N VAL A 83 -2.59 -0.83 5.16
CA VAL A 83 -1.95 -1.76 4.21
C VAL A 83 -1.64 -3.09 4.89
N ALA A 84 -1.11 -3.07 6.12
CA ALA A 84 -0.84 -4.27 6.89
C ALA A 84 -2.12 -5.08 7.20
N GLY A 85 -3.22 -4.39 7.49
CA GLY A 85 -4.54 -5.01 7.70
C GLY A 85 -5.09 -5.68 6.44
N GLU A 86 -4.96 -5.02 5.30
CA GLU A 86 -5.43 -5.53 4.00
C GLU A 86 -4.63 -6.75 3.51
N ILE A 87 -3.31 -6.74 3.69
CA ILE A 87 -2.46 -7.88 3.33
C ILE A 87 -2.77 -9.10 4.19
N LYS A 88 -2.99 -8.91 5.50
CA LYS A 88 -3.38 -10.01 6.41
C LYS A 88 -4.72 -10.63 6.05
N GLN A 89 -5.70 -9.83 5.60
CA GLN A 89 -7.00 -10.33 5.17
C GLN A 89 -6.93 -11.12 3.85
N LYS A 90 -6.05 -10.74 2.93
CA LYS A 90 -5.83 -11.46 1.66
C LYS A 90 -5.05 -12.78 1.81
N ALA A 91 -4.41 -13.00 2.95
CA ALA A 91 -3.65 -14.22 3.25
C ALA A 91 -4.47 -15.34 3.92
N GLN A 92 -5.75 -15.08 4.23
CA GLN A 92 -6.74 -16.08 4.69
C GLN A 92 -7.66 -16.49 3.54
#